data_AF-T1ISD5-F1
#
_entry.id   AF-T1ISD5-F1
#
_cell.length_a   1.000
_cell.length_b   1.000
_cell.length_c   1.000
_cell.angle_alpha   90.00
_cell.angle_beta   90.00
_cell.angle_gamma   90.00
#
_symmetry.space_group_name_H-M   'P 1'
#
loop_
_entity.id
_entity.type
_entity.pdbx_description
1 polymer ?
#
loop_
_entity_poly.entity_id
_entity_poly.type
_entity_poly.pdbx_seq_one_letter_code
_entity_poly.pdbx_strand_id
1 'polypeptide(L)'
;MRLSFLSHHLLLLTCSCVYAVLQFAHSCYIFPKAVKDPCENKVCRFGARCVPAMDGRTAECTCPDKCPSYGDHRGSLPVCATDGKDYPNVCELRRAACQNMKDVEERYQGKCGE
;
A
#
# COMPACT_ATOMS: atom_id res chain seq x y z
N MET A 1 -1.52 -18.75 58.35
CA MET A 1 -1.41 -17.51 57.54
C MET A 1 -0.21 -17.51 56.58
N ARG A 2 0.18 -18.64 55.97
CA ARG A 2 1.26 -18.70 54.94
C ARG A 2 0.77 -18.99 53.52
N LEU A 3 -0.46 -19.50 53.35
CA LEU A 3 -1.06 -19.76 52.02
C LEU A 3 -1.48 -18.48 51.29
N SER A 4 -1.93 -17.45 52.00
CA SER A 4 -2.41 -16.16 51.42
C SER A 4 -1.29 -15.30 50.83
N PHE A 5 -0.08 -15.46 51.37
CA PHE A 5 1.12 -14.76 50.89
C PHE A 5 1.69 -15.43 49.65
N LEU A 6 1.65 -16.77 49.59
CA LEU A 6 2.12 -17.50 48.41
C LEU A 6 1.18 -17.26 47.21
N SER A 7 -0.13 -17.13 47.43
CA SER A 7 -1.08 -16.77 46.38
C SER A 7 -0.96 -15.32 45.93
N HIS A 8 -0.75 -14.35 46.83
CA HIS A 8 -0.43 -12.96 46.45
C HIS A 8 0.89 -12.85 45.69
N HIS A 9 1.94 -13.54 46.15
CA HIS A 9 3.25 -13.50 45.50
C HIS A 9 3.22 -14.18 44.13
N LEU A 10 2.43 -15.25 43.96
CA LEU A 10 2.21 -15.90 42.68
C LEU A 10 1.38 -15.03 41.73
N LEU A 11 0.36 -14.30 42.23
CA LEU A 11 -0.40 -13.31 41.45
C LEU A 11 0.44 -12.11 40.98
N LEU A 12 1.36 -11.62 41.82
CA LEU A 12 2.26 -10.52 41.47
C LEU A 12 3.30 -10.96 40.42
N LEU A 13 3.81 -12.19 40.53
CA LEU A 13 4.73 -12.77 39.54
C LEU A 13 4.04 -13.02 38.20
N THR A 14 2.82 -13.56 38.18
CA THR A 14 2.06 -13.76 36.93
C THR A 14 1.65 -12.43 36.31
N CYS A 15 1.28 -11.42 37.10
CA CYS A 15 0.97 -10.07 36.61
C CYS A 15 2.20 -9.39 35.98
N SER A 16 3.37 -9.54 36.60
CA SER A 16 4.65 -9.02 36.07
C SER A 16 5.05 -9.71 34.76
N CYS A 17 4.89 -11.04 34.68
CA CYS A 17 5.12 -11.80 33.45
C CYS A 17 4.13 -11.44 32.34
N VAL A 18 2.84 -11.26 32.65
CA VAL A 18 1.83 -10.85 31.67
C VAL A 18 2.08 -9.41 31.19
N TYR A 19 2.46 -8.49 32.09
CA TYR A 19 2.83 -7.12 31.73
C TYR A 19 4.09 -7.07 30.85
N ALA A 20 5.12 -7.86 31.20
CA ALA A 20 6.30 -8.04 30.37
C ALA A 20 5.94 -8.60 28.99
N VAL A 21 5.14 -9.67 28.93
CA VAL A 21 4.68 -10.29 27.67
C VAL A 21 3.84 -9.31 26.84
N LEU A 22 3.00 -8.47 27.46
CA LEU A 22 2.26 -7.40 26.77
C LEU A 22 3.18 -6.30 26.23
N GLN A 23 4.23 -5.90 26.98
CA GLN A 23 5.25 -4.97 26.48
C GLN A 23 6.05 -5.57 25.31
N PHE A 24 6.41 -6.85 25.38
CA PHE A 24 7.12 -7.56 24.31
C PHE A 24 6.22 -7.83 23.09
N ALA A 25 4.94 -8.17 23.28
CA ALA A 25 3.98 -8.36 22.20
C ALA A 25 3.64 -7.04 21.49
N HIS A 26 3.57 -5.92 22.22
CA HIS A 26 3.48 -4.60 21.62
C HIS A 26 4.73 -4.29 20.78
N SER A 27 5.92 -4.70 21.22
CA SER A 27 7.17 -4.44 20.49
C SER A 27 7.27 -5.18 19.16
N CYS A 28 6.56 -6.30 18.97
CA CYS A 28 6.58 -7.07 17.72
C CYS A 28 5.54 -6.63 16.67
N TYR A 29 4.52 -5.85 17.05
CA TYR A 29 3.48 -5.37 16.13
C TYR A 29 3.43 -3.83 16.00
N ILE A 30 4.27 -3.11 16.74
CA ILE A 30 4.44 -1.67 16.56
C ILE A 30 5.37 -1.46 15.35
N PHE A 31 4.77 -1.37 14.16
CA PHE A 31 5.26 -0.40 13.19
C PHE A 31 5.32 0.94 13.96
N PRO A 32 6.49 1.56 14.14
CA PRO A 32 6.59 2.77 14.95
C PRO A 32 5.58 3.79 14.41
N LYS A 33 4.59 4.19 15.22
CA LYS A 33 3.57 5.18 14.85
C LYS A 33 4.16 6.51 14.34
N ALA A 34 5.46 6.71 14.53
CA ALA A 34 6.23 7.88 14.09
C ALA A 34 6.56 7.88 12.59
N VAL A 35 6.53 6.74 11.88
CA VAL A 35 6.83 6.68 10.45
C VAL A 35 5.53 6.79 9.66
N LYS A 36 5.26 7.99 9.14
CA LYS A 36 4.15 8.21 8.21
C LYS A 36 4.45 7.56 6.86
N ASP A 37 3.39 7.13 6.17
CA ASP A 37 3.53 6.64 4.80
C ASP A 37 4.04 7.79 3.90
N PRO A 38 5.24 7.67 3.31
CA PRO A 38 5.78 8.72 2.45
C PRO A 38 4.98 8.94 1.17
N CYS A 39 4.05 8.03 0.83
CA CYS A 39 3.12 8.16 -0.27
C CYS A 39 1.77 8.82 0.08
N GLU A 40 1.46 9.05 1.36
CA GLU A 40 0.14 9.52 1.81
C GLU A 40 -0.32 10.82 1.11
N ASN A 41 0.62 11.75 0.87
CA ASN A 41 0.34 13.04 0.22
C ASN A 41 1.18 13.28 -1.04
N LYS A 42 1.80 12.23 -1.59
CA LYS A 42 2.67 12.36 -2.77
C LYS A 42 1.88 12.08 -4.04
N VAL A 43 1.75 13.09 -4.89
CA VAL A 43 1.10 12.97 -6.20
C VAL A 43 2.16 12.71 -7.26
N CYS A 44 2.02 11.60 -7.98
CA CYS A 44 2.87 11.23 -9.10
C CYS A 44 2.18 11.59 -10.44
N ARG A 45 2.96 12.07 -11.42
CA ARG A 45 2.44 12.47 -12.74
C ARG A 45 2.52 11.34 -13.76
N PHE A 46 1.83 11.52 -14.88
CA PHE A 46 1.90 10.65 -16.05
C PHE A 46 1.52 9.19 -15.77
N GLY A 47 0.64 8.93 -14.79
CA GLY A 47 0.26 7.54 -14.43
C GLY A 47 1.34 6.76 -13.66
N ALA A 48 2.40 7.41 -13.19
CA ALA A 48 3.35 6.81 -12.25
C ALA A 48 2.67 6.48 -10.91
N ARG A 49 3.14 5.42 -10.25
CA ARG A 49 2.69 5.00 -8.93
C ARG A 49 3.70 5.43 -7.87
N CYS A 50 3.20 5.89 -6.74
CA CYS A 50 4.05 6.16 -5.58
C CYS A 50 4.48 4.84 -4.92
N VAL A 51 5.78 4.71 -4.66
CA VAL A 51 6.38 3.62 -3.86
C VAL A 51 7.26 4.20 -2.76
N PRO A 52 7.26 3.64 -1.54
CA PRO A 52 8.27 3.98 -0.54
C PRO A 52 9.67 3.63 -1.06
N ALA A 53 10.63 4.51 -0.80
CA ALA A 53 12.04 4.24 -1.08
C ALA A 53 12.63 3.26 -0.06
N MET A 54 13.85 2.79 -0.32
CA MET A 54 14.55 1.82 0.53
C MET A 54 14.80 2.31 1.96
N ASP A 55 14.81 3.63 2.18
CA ASP A 55 14.97 4.23 3.51
C ASP A 55 13.69 4.18 4.37
N GLY A 56 12.55 3.78 3.78
CA GLY A 56 11.24 3.75 4.41
C GLY A 56 10.70 5.12 4.86
N ARG A 57 11.33 6.22 4.44
CA ARG A 57 11.03 7.59 4.86
C ARG A 57 10.76 8.53 3.70
N THR A 58 11.34 8.25 2.55
CA THR A 58 11.07 8.95 1.30
C THR A 58 10.25 8.07 0.37
N ALA A 59 9.71 8.68 -0.67
CA ALA A 59 8.95 7.97 -1.69
C ALA A 59 9.48 8.31 -3.08
N GLU A 60 9.26 7.43 -4.04
CA GLU A 60 9.62 7.57 -5.43
C GLU A 60 8.39 7.37 -6.32
N CYS A 61 8.34 8.05 -7.46
CA CYS A 61 7.30 7.85 -8.46
C CYS A 61 7.87 6.95 -9.56
N THR A 62 7.35 5.73 -9.66
CA THR A 62 7.84 4.74 -10.62
C THR A 62 6.75 4.34 -11.60
N CYS A 63 7.13 4.06 -12.85
CA CYS A 63 6.20 3.54 -13.84
C CYS A 63 5.83 2.09 -13.50
N PRO A 64 4.59 1.65 -13.81
CA PRO A 64 4.26 0.24 -13.76
C PRO A 64 5.20 -0.58 -14.66
N ASP A 65 5.95 -1.52 -14.09
CA ASP A 65 6.85 -2.38 -14.87
C ASP A 65 6.10 -3.45 -15.65
N LYS A 66 5.04 -3.99 -15.02
CA LYS A 66 4.20 -5.06 -15.54
C LYS A 66 2.73 -4.75 -15.27
N CYS A 67 1.88 -5.13 -16.21
CA CYS A 67 0.44 -5.00 -16.11
C CYS A 67 -0.22 -6.37 -16.26
N PRO A 68 -0.40 -7.12 -15.15
CA PRO A 68 -1.09 -8.39 -15.21
C PRO A 68 -2.56 -8.19 -15.62
N SER A 69 -3.04 -9.06 -16.50
CA SER A 69 -4.44 -9.13 -16.90
C SER A 69 -5.09 -10.33 -16.23
N TYR A 70 -6.17 -10.08 -15.50
CA TYR A 70 -6.93 -11.09 -14.76
C TYR A 70 -8.25 -11.43 -15.47
N GLY A 71 -8.20 -11.62 -16.78
CA GLY A 71 -9.37 -11.98 -17.59
C GLY A 71 -10.40 -10.87 -17.68
N ASP A 72 -11.63 -11.15 -17.24
CA ASP A 72 -12.80 -10.27 -17.30
C ASP A 72 -12.91 -9.28 -16.13
N HIS A 73 -11.93 -9.27 -15.21
CA HIS A 73 -11.87 -8.27 -14.15
C HIS A 73 -11.90 -6.85 -14.72
N ARG A 74 -12.67 -5.94 -14.10
CA ARG A 74 -12.86 -4.55 -14.56
C ARG A 74 -11.54 -3.82 -14.89
N GLY A 75 -10.51 -4.02 -14.07
CA GLY A 75 -9.18 -3.43 -14.28
C GLY A 75 -8.38 -4.00 -15.45
N SER A 76 -8.87 -5.05 -16.10
CA SER A 76 -8.27 -5.73 -17.26
C SER A 76 -9.02 -5.42 -18.58
N LEU A 77 -10.16 -4.73 -18.49
CA LEU A 77 -10.98 -4.38 -19.65
C LEU A 77 -10.38 -3.19 -20.42
N PRO A 78 -10.63 -3.09 -21.74
CA PRO A 78 -10.19 -1.96 -22.54
C PRO A 78 -10.69 -0.62 -22.01
N VAL A 79 -9.88 0.42 -22.23
CA VAL A 79 -10.22 1.81 -21.87
C VAL A 79 -9.92 2.74 -23.03
N CYS A 80 -10.77 3.75 -23.21
CA CYS A 80 -10.55 4.86 -24.12
C CYS A 80 -9.87 5.99 -23.36
N ALA A 81 -8.71 6.44 -23.84
CA ALA A 81 -7.91 7.47 -23.19
C ALA A 81 -8.22 8.88 -23.71
N THR A 82 -7.79 9.90 -22.96
CA THR A 82 -7.98 11.33 -23.29
C THR A 82 -7.28 11.77 -24.58
N ASP A 83 -6.32 11.00 -25.09
CA ASP A 83 -5.69 11.20 -26.40
C ASP A 83 -6.45 10.54 -27.56
N GLY A 84 -7.60 9.91 -27.28
CA GLY A 84 -8.45 9.26 -28.28
C GLY A 84 -7.96 7.87 -28.69
N LYS A 85 -7.03 7.27 -27.94
CA LYS A 85 -6.54 5.92 -28.21
C LYS A 85 -7.12 4.89 -27.24
N ASP A 86 -7.25 3.68 -27.75
CA ASP A 86 -7.57 2.51 -26.94
C ASP A 86 -6.32 1.97 -26.26
N TYR A 87 -6.48 1.63 -24.98
CA TYR A 87 -5.49 0.86 -24.24
C TYR A 87 -6.10 -0.46 -23.79
N PRO A 88 -5.31 -1.57 -23.76
CA PRO A 88 -5.81 -2.88 -23.37
C PRO A 88 -6.46 -2.88 -21.98
N ASN A 89 -5.94 -2.05 -21.07
CA ASN A 89 -6.50 -1.80 -19.76
C ASN A 89 -5.90 -0.54 -19.13
N VAL A 90 -6.44 -0.14 -17.97
CA VAL A 90 -6.00 1.05 -17.23
C VAL A 90 -4.53 0.99 -16.78
N CYS A 91 -3.98 -0.20 -16.50
CA CYS A 91 -2.57 -0.32 -16.15
C CYS A 91 -1.67 -0.03 -17.35
N GLU A 92 -1.99 -0.59 -18.53
CA GLU A 92 -1.21 -0.34 -19.75
C GLU A 92 -1.31 1.13 -20.19
N LEU A 93 -2.47 1.77 -20.00
CA LEU A 93 -2.62 3.22 -20.17
C LEU A 93 -1.63 3.98 -19.28
N ARG A 94 -1.67 3.74 -17.96
CA ARG A 94 -0.79 4.41 -16.99
C ARG A 94 0.68 4.16 -17.25
N ARG A 95 1.04 2.93 -17.64
CA ARG A 95 2.40 2.54 -18.01
C ARG A 95 2.89 3.31 -19.24
N ALA A 96 2.09 3.34 -20.30
CA ALA A 96 2.43 4.06 -21.52
C ALA A 96 2.51 5.57 -21.29
N ALA A 97 1.57 6.15 -20.54
CA ALA A 97 1.61 7.56 -20.14
C ALA A 97 2.93 7.88 -19.40
N CYS A 98 3.33 7.01 -18.46
CA CYS A 98 4.48 7.23 -17.60
C CYS A 98 5.79 7.15 -18.38
N GLN A 99 5.96 6.09 -19.17
CA GLN A 99 7.16 5.86 -19.98
C GLN A 99 7.36 6.93 -21.04
N ASN A 100 6.28 7.54 -21.53
CA ASN A 100 6.34 8.58 -22.55
C ASN A 100 6.22 10.01 -21.98
N MET A 101 6.10 10.17 -20.66
CA MET A 101 5.87 11.45 -19.98
C MET A 101 4.71 12.24 -20.60
N LYS A 102 3.57 11.57 -20.80
CA LYS A 102 2.37 12.18 -21.38
C LYS A 102 1.25 12.25 -20.35
N ASP A 103 0.59 13.40 -20.26
CA ASP A 103 -0.63 13.58 -19.47
C ASP A 103 -1.83 13.01 -20.23
N VAL A 104 -1.91 11.67 -20.23
CA VAL A 104 -3.01 10.91 -20.82
C VAL A 104 -3.67 10.12 -19.71
N GLU A 105 -4.99 10.27 -19.62
CA GLU A 105 -5.81 9.66 -18.57
C GLU A 105 -6.90 8.81 -19.20
N GLU A 106 -7.54 7.96 -18.40
CA GLU A 106 -8.75 7.26 -18.82
C GLU A 106 -9.86 8.29 -19.03
N ARG A 107 -10.44 8.33 -20.23
CA ARG A 107 -11.66 9.10 -20.49
C ARG A 107 -12.89 8.30 -20.05
N TYR A 108 -12.96 7.04 -20.48
CA TYR A 108 -14.00 6.10 -20.08
C TYR A 108 -13.55 4.65 -20.33
N GLN A 109 -14.23 3.72 -19.67
CA GLN A 109 -14.04 2.29 -19.84
C GLN A 109 -14.78 1.78 -21.09
N GLY A 110 -14.12 0.98 -21.93
CA GLY A 110 -14.58 0.58 -23.27
C GLY A 110 -13.61 1.04 -24.36
N LYS A 111 -13.98 0.85 -25.63
CA LYS A 111 -13.19 1.35 -26.76
C LYS A 111 -13.63 2.76 -27.16
N CYS A 112 -12.74 3.52 -27.76
CA CYS A 112 -13.03 4.83 -28.30
C CYS A 112 -14.03 4.71 -29.46
N GLY A 113 -15.04 5.58 -29.46
CA GLY A 113 -16.08 5.61 -30.51
C GLY A 113 -17.21 4.59 -30.33
N GLU A 114 -17.22 3.82 -29.23
CA GLU A 114 -18.42 3.15 -28.71
C GLU A 114 -19.36 4.13 -27.99
#